data_AF-A0A8X6UJH9-F1
#
_entry.id   AF-A0A8X6UJH9-F1
#
_cell.length_a   1.000
_cell.length_b   1.000
_cell.length_c   1.000
_cell.angle_alpha   90.00
_cell.angle_beta   90.00
_cell.angle_gamma   90.00
#
_symmetry.space_group_name_H-M   'P 1'
#
loop_
_entity.id
_entity.type
_entity.pdbx_description
1 polymer ?
#
loop_
_entity_poly.entity_id
_entity_poly.type
_entity_poly.pdbx_seq_one_letter_code
_entity_poly.pdbx_strand_id
1 'polypeptide(L)'
;MTTEVEIAKQKRKAARATYSKTVNKLQEILAAESPDVDDLEIHLDQLTEKFKDLKTSDEIVLNLLQKKAGITQAEYEKEYEIAQDYYEKLSTFKIKVKKAIASAETGNESSPSPIPDIII
;
A
#
# COMPACT_ATOMS: atom_id res chain seq x y z
N MET A 1 1.42 9.50 -33.51
CA MET A 1 0.25 9.46 -32.61
C MET A 1 0.55 8.51 -31.47
N THR A 2 0.43 8.95 -30.22
CA THR A 2 0.56 8.07 -29.04
C THR A 2 -0.66 7.16 -28.98
N THR A 3 -0.46 5.84 -28.89
CA THR A 3 -1.58 4.88 -28.84
C THR A 3 -2.32 4.96 -27.50
N GLU A 4 -3.59 4.55 -27.46
CA GLU A 4 -4.39 4.53 -26.22
C GLU A 4 -3.73 3.74 -25.08
N VAL A 5 -3.06 2.64 -25.43
CA VAL A 5 -2.27 1.82 -24.49
C VAL A 5 -1.14 2.65 -23.85
N GLU A 6 -0.41 3.43 -24.64
CA GLU A 6 0.67 4.26 -24.11
C GLU A 6 0.14 5.36 -23.18
N ILE A 7 -1.00 5.97 -23.50
CA ILE A 7 -1.66 6.95 -22.61
C ILE A 7 -2.06 6.28 -21.28
N ALA A 8 -2.65 5.09 -21.33
CA ALA A 8 -3.03 4.34 -20.13
C ALA A 8 -1.80 3.96 -19.29
N LYS A 9 -0.70 3.53 -19.93
CA LYS A 9 0.56 3.23 -19.24
C LYS A 9 1.16 4.45 -18.55
N GLN A 10 1.05 5.65 -19.13
CA GLN A 10 1.50 6.89 -18.47
C GLN A 10 0.68 7.23 -17.23
N LYS A 11 -0.66 7.14 -17.32
CA LYS A 11 -1.54 7.36 -16.14
C LYS A 11 -1.22 6.37 -15.01
N ARG A 12 -1.06 5.09 -15.36
CA ARG A 12 -0.66 4.06 -14.42
C ARG A 12 0.71 4.32 -13.79
N LYS A 13 1.68 4.83 -14.56
CA LYS A 13 3.01 5.20 -14.04
C LYS A 13 2.89 6.27 -12.94
N ALA A 14 2.00 7.26 -13.12
CA ALA A 14 1.73 8.26 -12.09
C ALA A 14 1.11 7.63 -10.83
N ALA A 15 0.11 6.75 -11.00
CA ALA A 15 -0.50 6.02 -9.88
C ALA A 15 0.52 5.15 -9.10
N ARG A 16 1.39 4.43 -9.81
CA ARG A 16 2.50 3.67 -9.19
C ARG A 16 3.44 4.58 -8.39
N ALA A 17 3.80 5.74 -8.94
CA ALA A 17 4.65 6.69 -8.22
C ALA A 17 4.00 7.19 -6.92
N THR A 18 2.70 7.49 -6.94
CA THR A 18 1.98 7.90 -5.73
C THR A 18 1.84 6.77 -4.71
N TYR A 19 1.59 5.54 -5.18
CA TYR A 19 1.53 4.35 -4.33
C TYR A 19 2.88 4.11 -3.64
N SER A 20 3.98 4.10 -4.40
CA SER A 20 5.32 3.87 -3.86
C SER A 20 5.74 4.94 -2.86
N LYS A 21 5.36 6.21 -3.07
CA LYS A 21 5.61 7.28 -2.08
C LYS A 21 4.92 6.98 -0.73
N THR A 22 3.68 6.53 -0.75
CA THR A 22 2.95 6.17 0.48
C THR A 22 3.53 4.92 1.14
N VAL A 23 3.94 3.91 0.36
CA VAL A 23 4.67 2.74 0.90
C VAL A 23 5.95 3.19 1.62
N ASN A 24 6.76 4.02 0.98
CA ASN A 24 8.00 4.51 1.58
C ASN A 24 7.73 5.29 2.87
N LYS A 25 6.70 6.14 2.89
CA LYS A 25 6.33 6.89 4.09
C LYS A 25 5.93 5.96 5.25
N LEU A 26 5.13 4.93 4.97
CA LEU A 26 4.81 3.92 5.99
C LEU A 26 6.04 3.12 6.43
N GLN A 27 6.98 2.82 5.53
CA GLN A 27 8.23 2.15 5.88
C GLN A 27 9.08 3.00 6.82
N GLU A 28 9.14 4.32 6.60
CA GLU A 28 9.80 5.27 7.50
C GLU A 28 9.16 5.26 8.88
N ILE A 29 7.83 5.33 8.96
CA ILE A 29 7.11 5.32 10.25
C ILE A 29 7.35 3.99 10.99
N LEU A 30 7.27 2.85 10.29
CA LEU A 30 7.54 1.53 10.85
C LEU A 30 8.99 1.33 11.31
N ALA A 31 9.93 2.09 10.78
CA ALA A 31 11.35 2.02 11.14
C ALA A 31 11.72 2.94 12.30
N ALA A 32 10.81 3.81 12.75
CA ALA A 32 11.02 4.67 13.90
C ALA A 32 11.13 3.84 15.19
N GLU A 33 11.88 4.35 16.18
CA GLU A 33 12.02 3.73 17.50
C GLU A 33 10.68 3.64 18.24
N SER A 34 9.83 4.67 18.07
CA SER A 34 8.45 4.70 18.53
C SER A 34 7.55 5.09 17.36
N PRO A 35 7.02 4.11 16.62
CA PRO A 35 6.08 4.36 15.52
C PRO A 35 4.78 4.98 16.05
N ASP A 36 4.39 6.09 15.47
CA ASP A 36 3.10 6.73 15.75
C ASP A 36 1.97 5.90 15.11
N VAL A 37 1.05 5.41 15.96
CA VAL A 37 -0.05 4.54 15.57
C VAL A 37 -1.06 5.27 14.68
N ASP A 38 -1.40 6.51 15.01
CA ASP A 38 -2.37 7.31 14.24
C ASP A 38 -1.80 7.56 12.83
N ASP A 39 -0.50 7.87 12.75
CA ASP A 39 0.21 8.05 11.49
C ASP A 39 0.25 6.75 10.66
N LEU A 40 0.44 5.59 11.29
CA LEU A 40 0.38 4.28 10.63
C LEU A 40 -1.02 4.02 10.05
N GLU A 41 -2.09 4.28 10.80
CA GLU A 41 -3.47 4.09 10.37
C GLU A 41 -3.83 4.99 9.20
N ILE A 42 -3.59 6.30 9.32
CA ILE A 42 -3.87 7.29 8.28
C ILE A 42 -3.18 6.91 6.97
N HIS A 43 -1.90 6.56 7.03
CA HIS A 43 -1.16 6.24 5.81
C HIS A 43 -1.53 4.85 5.25
N LEU A 44 -1.97 3.90 6.08
CA LEU A 44 -2.48 2.60 5.64
C LEU A 44 -3.79 2.73 4.85
N ASP A 45 -4.68 3.61 5.30
CA ASP A 45 -5.92 3.94 4.61
C ASP A 45 -5.64 4.64 3.29
N GLN A 46 -4.74 5.64 3.29
CA GLN A 46 -4.29 6.29 2.07
C GLN A 46 -3.65 5.30 1.08
N LEU A 47 -2.86 4.34 1.56
CA LEU A 47 -2.26 3.30 0.72
C LEU A 47 -3.34 2.42 0.07
N THR A 48 -4.36 2.06 0.85
CA THR A 48 -5.49 1.26 0.37
C THR A 48 -6.29 2.00 -0.71
N GLU A 49 -6.59 3.28 -0.51
CA GLU A 49 -7.25 4.13 -1.49
C GLU A 49 -6.43 4.23 -2.79
N LYS A 50 -5.14 4.58 -2.69
CA LYS A 50 -4.23 4.68 -3.85
C LYS A 50 -4.08 3.36 -4.60
N PHE A 51 -4.14 2.24 -3.89
CA PHE A 51 -4.11 0.93 -4.53
C PHE A 51 -5.38 0.64 -5.34
N LYS A 52 -6.56 1.11 -4.92
CA LYS A 52 -7.78 0.98 -5.73
C LYS A 52 -7.59 1.68 -7.09
N ASP A 53 -7.06 2.90 -7.07
CA ASP A 53 -6.77 3.67 -8.29
C ASP A 53 -5.72 2.99 -9.18
N LEU A 54 -4.66 2.45 -8.56
CA LEU A 54 -3.64 1.69 -9.26
C LEU A 54 -4.22 0.43 -9.91
N LYS A 55 -5.03 -0.33 -9.17
CA LYS A 55 -5.70 -1.55 -9.65
C LYS A 55 -6.60 -1.22 -10.85
N THR A 56 -7.42 -0.18 -10.76
CA THR A 56 -8.24 0.28 -11.89
C THR A 56 -7.37 0.65 -13.10
N SER A 57 -6.23 1.31 -12.87
CA SER A 57 -5.30 1.65 -13.95
C SER A 57 -4.64 0.41 -14.59
N ASP A 58 -4.28 -0.60 -13.78
CA ASP A 58 -3.75 -1.88 -14.28
C ASP A 58 -4.81 -2.63 -15.09
N GLU A 59 -6.05 -2.71 -14.62
CA GLU A 59 -7.17 -3.33 -15.35
C GLU A 59 -7.43 -2.66 -16.69
N ILE A 60 -7.38 -1.32 -16.76
CA ILE A 60 -7.51 -0.59 -18.03
C ILE A 60 -6.38 -0.97 -19.00
N VAL A 61 -5.13 -1.00 -18.53
CA VAL A 61 -3.99 -1.38 -19.38
C VAL A 61 -4.14 -2.81 -19.90
N LEU A 62 -4.49 -3.77 -19.04
CA LEU A 62 -4.66 -5.16 -19.42
C LEU A 62 -5.80 -5.35 -20.43
N ASN A 63 -6.94 -4.68 -20.22
CA ASN A 63 -8.07 -4.71 -21.15
C ASN A 63 -7.72 -4.12 -22.52
N LEU A 64 -6.94 -3.04 -22.56
CA LEU A 64 -6.49 -2.45 -23.83
C LEU A 64 -5.46 -3.32 -24.54
N LEU A 65 -4.55 -3.96 -23.80
CA LEU A 65 -3.58 -4.89 -24.36
C LEU A 65 -4.27 -6.09 -25.01
N GLN A 66 -5.27 -6.69 -24.36
CA GLN A 66 -6.05 -7.80 -24.93
C GLN A 66 -6.72 -7.45 -26.27
N LYS A 67 -7.11 -6.19 -26.45
CA LYS A 67 -7.77 -5.69 -27.67
C LYS A 67 -6.77 -5.21 -28.73
N LYS A 68 -5.48 -5.10 -28.40
CA LYS A 68 -4.47 -4.55 -29.29
C LYS A 68 -4.02 -5.61 -30.30
N ALA A 69 -4.19 -5.31 -31.59
CA ALA A 69 -3.66 -6.15 -32.67
C ALA A 69 -2.13 -6.27 -32.57
N GLY A 70 -1.61 -7.50 -32.73
CA GLY A 70 -0.18 -7.79 -32.70
C GLY A 70 0.45 -7.79 -31.31
N ILE A 71 -0.34 -7.76 -30.23
CA ILE A 71 0.18 -8.04 -28.89
C ILE A 71 0.61 -9.50 -28.78
N THR A 72 1.76 -9.76 -28.18
CA THR A 72 2.18 -11.12 -27.84
C THR A 72 1.67 -11.51 -26.45
N GLN A 73 1.47 -12.81 -26.24
CA GLN A 73 1.10 -13.34 -24.93
C GLN A 73 2.13 -12.95 -23.85
N ALA A 74 3.42 -13.00 -24.18
CA ALA A 74 4.50 -12.63 -23.26
C ALA A 74 4.44 -11.15 -22.83
N GLU A 75 4.05 -10.23 -23.74
CA GLU A 75 3.88 -8.82 -23.39
C GLU A 75 2.69 -8.60 -22.44
N TYR A 76 1.61 -9.35 -22.62
CA TYR A 76 0.46 -9.33 -21.72
C TYR A 76 0.82 -9.90 -20.34
N GLU A 77 1.44 -11.09 -20.29
CA GLU A 77 1.84 -11.77 -19.05
C GLU A 77 2.79 -10.91 -18.22
N LYS A 78 3.78 -10.29 -18.84
CA LYS A 78 4.68 -9.35 -18.16
C LYS A 78 3.92 -8.22 -17.45
N GLU A 79 2.90 -7.65 -18.10
CA GLU A 79 2.10 -6.57 -17.51
C GLU A 79 1.17 -7.08 -16.40
N TYR A 80 0.65 -8.30 -16.56
CA TYR A 80 -0.16 -8.98 -15.56
C TYR A 80 0.64 -9.32 -14.30
N GLU A 81 1.84 -9.89 -14.45
CA GLU A 81 2.74 -10.21 -13.34
C GLU A 81 3.13 -8.97 -12.55
N ILE A 82 3.42 -7.85 -13.23
CA ILE A 82 3.69 -6.59 -12.53
C ILE A 82 2.47 -6.15 -11.71
N ALA A 83 1.24 -6.26 -12.24
CA ALA A 83 0.04 -5.90 -11.48
C ALA A 83 -0.16 -6.80 -10.24
N GLN A 84 0.10 -8.10 -10.38
CA GLN A 84 0.05 -9.06 -9.26
C GLN A 84 1.09 -8.75 -8.17
N ASP A 85 2.32 -8.41 -8.55
CA ASP A 85 3.39 -8.04 -7.62
C ASP A 85 3.00 -6.84 -6.73
N TYR A 86 2.31 -5.82 -7.28
CA TYR A 86 1.79 -4.72 -6.47
C TYR A 86 0.70 -5.17 -5.48
N TYR A 87 -0.16 -6.11 -5.88
CA TYR A 87 -1.20 -6.67 -4.99
C TYR A 87 -0.60 -7.47 -3.84
N GLU A 88 0.34 -8.36 -4.13
CA GLU A 88 1.04 -9.17 -3.12
C GLU A 88 1.82 -8.29 -2.14
N LYS A 89 2.48 -7.25 -2.65
CA LYS A 89 3.17 -6.25 -1.84
C LYS A 89 2.21 -5.52 -0.90
N LEU A 90 1.05 -5.07 -1.39
CA LEU A 90 0.05 -4.44 -0.53
C LEU A 90 -0.40 -5.39 0.58
N SER A 91 -0.72 -6.63 0.25
CA SER A 91 -1.21 -7.63 1.22
C SER A 91 -0.19 -7.86 2.33
N THR A 92 1.07 -8.11 1.95
CA THR A 92 2.19 -8.27 2.87
C THR A 92 2.35 -7.04 3.77
N PHE A 93 2.26 -5.86 3.17
CA PHE A 93 2.46 -4.61 3.88
C PHE A 93 1.33 -4.29 4.86
N LYS A 94 0.07 -4.56 4.48
CA LYS A 94 -1.10 -4.46 5.36
C LYS A 94 -0.95 -5.32 6.62
N ILE A 95 -0.46 -6.55 6.46
CA ILE A 95 -0.22 -7.45 7.59
C ILE A 95 0.86 -6.86 8.51
N LYS A 96 1.96 -6.34 7.93
CA LYS A 96 3.06 -5.74 8.71
C LYS A 96 2.59 -4.54 9.54
N VAL A 97 1.85 -3.61 8.93
CA VAL A 97 1.34 -2.40 9.63
C VAL A 97 0.36 -2.79 10.73
N LYS A 98 -0.61 -3.67 10.45
CA LYS A 98 -1.58 -4.12 11.46
C LYS A 98 -0.92 -4.79 12.67
N LYS A 99 0.14 -5.56 12.45
CA LYS A 99 0.91 -6.15 13.55
C LYS A 99 1.60 -5.09 14.41
N ALA A 100 2.17 -4.05 13.79
CA ALA A 100 2.82 -2.97 14.52
C ALA A 100 1.82 -2.19 15.39
N ILE A 101 0.63 -1.88 14.86
CA ILE A 101 -0.46 -1.22 15.60
C ILE A 101 -0.85 -2.05 16.82
N ALA A 102 -1.17 -3.34 16.63
CA ALA A 102 -1.57 -4.22 17.72
C ALA A 102 -0.49 -4.34 18.81
N SER A 103 0.80 -4.39 18.42
CA SER A 103 1.91 -4.42 19.38
C SER A 103 2.02 -3.13 20.21
N ALA A 104 1.76 -1.96 19.60
CA ALA A 104 1.78 -0.69 20.31
C ALA A 104 0.62 -0.57 21.32
N GLU A 105 -0.57 -1.07 20.97
CA GLU A 105 -1.75 -1.08 21.86
C GLU A 105 -1.54 -1.98 23.09
N THR A 106 -1.02 -3.20 22.89
CA THR A 106 -0.77 -4.15 24.00
C THR A 106 0.36 -3.73 24.94
N GLY A 107 1.27 -2.85 24.50
CA GLY A 107 2.34 -2.29 25.33
C GLY A 107 1.88 -1.21 26.32
N ASN A 108 0.65 -0.69 26.18
CA ASN A 108 0.15 0.45 26.95
C ASN A 108 -0.68 0.06 28.19
N GLU A 109 -0.91 -1.24 28.44
CA GLU A 109 -1.71 -1.74 29.59
C GLU A 109 -0.90 -2.08 30.86
N SER A 110 0.37 -1.69 30.97
CA SER A 110 1.21 -2.02 32.14
C SER A 110 1.78 -0.79 32.84
N SER A 111 0.93 -0.03 33.53
CA SER A 111 1.34 0.81 34.64
C SER A 111 0.24 0.83 35.70
N PRO A 112 0.32 0.00 36.77
CA PRO A 112 -0.61 0.13 37.87
C PRO A 112 -0.40 1.51 38.50
N SER A 113 -1.47 2.32 38.51
CA SER A 113 -1.48 3.58 39.26
C SER A 113 -1.15 3.27 40.72
N PRO A 114 -0.20 3.99 41.36
CA PRO A 114 0.09 3.76 42.77
C PRO A 114 -1.18 4.06 43.57
N ILE A 115 -1.62 3.07 44.36
CA ILE A 115 -2.70 3.22 45.33
C ILE A 115 -2.28 4.33 46.30
N PRO A 116 -3.06 5.40 46.50
CA PRO A 116 -2.70 6.41 47.49
C PRO A 116 -2.73 5.80 48.89
N ASP A 117 -1.62 5.93 49.62
CA ASP A 117 -1.53 5.52 51.02
C ASP A 117 -2.60 6.24 51.84
N ILE A 118 -3.56 5.47 52.36
CA ILE A 118 -4.50 5.94 53.37
C ILE A 118 -3.72 6.00 54.68
N ILE A 119 -3.37 7.21 55.10
CA ILE A 119 -2.85 7.48 56.45
C ILE A 119 -4.05 7.39 57.41
N ILE A 120 -4.02 6.39 58.31
CA ILE A 120 -4.96 6.23 59.44
C ILE A 120 -4.41 7.01 60.64
#